data_AF-A0A8T5DBS1-F1
#
_entry.id   AF-A0A8T5DBS1-F1
#
_cell.length_a   1.000
_cell.length_b   1.000
_cell.length_c   1.000
_cell.angle_alpha   90.00
_cell.angle_beta   90.00
_cell.angle_gamma   90.00
#
_symmetry.space_group_name_H-M   'P 1'
#
loop_
_entity.id
_entity.type
_entity.pdbx_description
1 polymer ?
#
loop_
_entity_poly.entity_id
_entity_poly.type
_entity_poly.pdbx_seq_one_letter_code
_entity_poly.pdbx_strand_id
1 'polypeptide(L)'
;MNNSIWKSGQKMNILSIGIIFFIILESLNVLTLYFNPGSQMGNGLGVFNAWEKSKTDLEMHQFVRYLVYWVAGTKLIFISLLSVILMTAAESTKLLTTVAMIGSISSFYWRLYPIIRSLDEEGYITPPGYSKTLGIMIAGFIGLFAIVLAWSLITT
;
A
#
# COMPACT_ATOMS: atom_id res chain seq x y z
N MET A 1 35.35 -8.68 -23.66
CA MET A 1 33.89 -8.46 -23.69
C MET A 1 33.21 -9.82 -23.72
N ASN A 2 32.74 -10.30 -22.56
CA ASN A 2 32.03 -11.57 -22.47
C ASN A 2 30.54 -11.26 -22.30
N ASN A 3 29.76 -11.58 -23.33
CA ASN A 3 28.31 -11.41 -23.38
C ASN A 3 27.62 -12.45 -22.49
N SER A 4 27.66 -12.28 -21.17
CA SER A 4 26.90 -13.11 -20.23
C SER A 4 25.69 -12.39 -19.62
N ILE A 5 25.17 -11.35 -20.28
CA ILE A 5 24.05 -10.52 -19.77
C ILE A 5 22.72 -11.31 -19.67
N TRP A 6 22.65 -12.55 -20.17
CA TRP A 6 21.40 -13.33 -20.20
C TRP A 6 21.50 -14.76 -19.63
N LYS A 7 22.37 -15.00 -18.64
CA LYS A 7 22.36 -16.27 -17.89
C LYS A 7 22.17 -16.06 -16.40
N SER A 8 20.95 -15.70 -16.04
CA SER A 8 20.27 -16.37 -14.93
C SER A 8 18.78 -16.32 -15.23
N GLY A 9 18.17 -17.47 -15.52
CA GLY A 9 16.77 -17.64 -15.17
C GLY A 9 16.70 -17.48 -13.65
N GLN A 10 16.48 -16.24 -13.18
CA GLN A 10 16.35 -15.95 -11.77
C GLN A 10 15.11 -16.72 -11.33
N LYS A 11 15.32 -17.85 -10.64
CA LYS A 11 14.24 -18.62 -10.04
C LYS A 11 13.47 -17.63 -9.16
N MET A 12 12.15 -17.49 -9.37
CA MET A 12 11.35 -16.56 -8.57
C MET A 12 11.55 -16.89 -7.09
N ASN A 13 12.24 -16.00 -6.36
CA ASN A 13 12.46 -16.16 -4.94
C ASN A 13 11.25 -15.62 -4.16
N ILE A 14 11.12 -16.03 -2.90
CA ILE A 14 9.98 -15.66 -2.06
C ILE A 14 9.80 -14.14 -1.94
N LEU A 15 10.90 -13.39 -1.94
CA LEU A 15 10.91 -11.92 -1.92
C LEU A 15 10.22 -11.34 -3.17
N SER A 16 10.53 -11.89 -4.34
CA SER A 16 9.92 -11.47 -5.61
C SER A 16 8.42 -11.74 -5.61
N ILE A 17 7.98 -12.88 -5.05
CA ILE A 17 6.54 -13.19 -4.88
C ILE A 17 5.86 -12.16 -3.97
N GLY A 18 6.48 -11.83 -2.83
CA GLY A 18 5.96 -10.81 -1.92
C GLY A 18 5.86 -9.44 -2.57
N ILE A 19 6.88 -9.03 -3.34
CA ILE A 19 6.88 -7.75 -4.08
C ILE A 19 5.78 -7.73 -5.15
N ILE A 20 5.63 -8.82 -5.94
CA ILE A 20 4.58 -8.94 -6.96
C ILE A 20 3.20 -8.82 -6.33
N PHE A 21 2.96 -9.54 -5.23
CA PHE A 21 1.70 -9.47 -4.50
C PHE A 21 1.38 -8.02 -4.08
N PHE A 22 2.38 -7.30 -3.56
CA PHE A 22 2.17 -5.91 -3.17
C PHE A 22 1.90 -4.98 -4.35
N ILE A 23 2.63 -5.15 -5.47
CA ILE A 23 2.38 -4.40 -6.71
C ILE A 23 0.93 -4.56 -7.16
N ILE A 24 0.39 -5.79 -7.13
CA ILE A 24 -1.00 -6.06 -7.52
C ILE A 24 -1.97 -5.33 -6.58
N LEU A 25 -1.79 -5.45 -5.26
CA LEU A 25 -2.65 -4.77 -4.28
C LEU A 25 -2.62 -3.24 -4.44
N GLU A 26 -1.43 -2.67 -4.59
CA GLU A 26 -1.28 -1.24 -4.76
C GLU A 26 -1.88 -0.76 -6.09
N SER A 27 -1.81 -1.57 -7.14
CA SER A 27 -2.47 -1.28 -8.41
C SER A 27 -3.99 -1.24 -8.24
N LEU A 28 -4.59 -2.18 -7.52
CA LEU A 28 -6.03 -2.16 -7.21
C LEU A 28 -6.43 -0.94 -6.37
N ASN A 29 -5.58 -0.53 -5.43
CA ASN A 29 -5.77 0.69 -4.64
C ASN A 29 -5.74 1.94 -5.53
N VAL A 30 -4.79 2.04 -6.46
CA VAL A 30 -4.70 3.14 -7.43
C VAL A 30 -5.95 3.19 -8.32
N LEU A 31 -6.40 2.04 -8.84
CA LEU A 31 -7.62 1.98 -9.66
C LEU A 31 -8.83 2.48 -8.89
N THR A 32 -8.97 2.10 -7.62
CA THR A 32 -10.06 2.58 -6.77
C THR A 32 -9.96 4.09 -6.58
N LEU A 33 -8.79 4.63 -6.24
CA LEU A 33 -8.63 6.06 -5.97
C LEU A 33 -8.86 6.95 -7.20
N TYR A 34 -8.47 6.51 -8.40
CA TYR A 34 -8.69 7.30 -9.62
C TYR A 34 -10.12 7.19 -10.16
N PHE A 35 -10.68 5.98 -10.19
CA PHE A 35 -11.92 5.71 -10.92
C PHE A 35 -13.15 5.62 -10.02
N ASN A 36 -12.99 5.24 -8.75
CA ASN A 36 -14.10 5.15 -7.80
C ASN A 36 -13.68 5.53 -6.37
N PRO A 37 -13.21 6.76 -6.13
CA PRO A 37 -12.70 7.17 -4.81
C PRO A 37 -13.77 7.14 -3.72
N GLY A 38 -15.06 7.16 -4.06
CA GLY A 38 -16.17 7.01 -3.10
C GLY A 38 -16.48 5.57 -2.70
N SER A 39 -15.71 4.58 -3.18
CA SER A 39 -15.89 3.18 -2.78
C SER A 39 -15.65 2.98 -1.28
N GLN A 40 -16.40 2.05 -0.67
CA GLN A 40 -16.13 1.55 0.69
C GLN A 40 -15.16 0.36 0.70
N MET A 41 -14.73 -0.10 -0.47
CA MET A 41 -13.75 -1.18 -0.63
C MET A 41 -12.34 -0.63 -0.83
N GLY A 42 -11.35 -1.46 -0.47
CA GLY A 42 -9.94 -1.10 -0.61
C GLY A 42 -9.60 0.19 0.13
N ASN A 43 -8.78 1.03 -0.49
CA ASN A 43 -8.40 2.34 0.05
C ASN A 43 -9.36 3.48 -0.37
N GLY A 44 -10.60 3.17 -0.77
CA GLY A 44 -11.60 4.19 -1.07
C GLY A 44 -11.97 5.04 0.15
N LEU A 45 -12.48 6.24 -0.10
CA LEU A 45 -12.89 7.19 0.92
C LEU A 45 -14.36 7.08 1.34
N GLY A 46 -15.14 6.15 0.76
CA GLY A 46 -16.57 6.00 1.02
C GLY A 46 -16.93 5.62 2.46
N VAL A 47 -15.95 5.18 3.25
CA VAL A 47 -16.10 4.92 4.69
C VAL A 47 -16.08 6.21 5.52
N PHE A 48 -15.47 7.29 5.02
CA PHE A 48 -15.42 8.57 5.70
C PHE A 48 -16.67 9.38 5.35
N ASN A 49 -17.50 9.69 6.35
CA ASN A 49 -18.71 10.50 6.15
C ASN A 49 -18.37 11.89 5.55
N ALA A 50 -17.15 12.37 5.80
CA ALA A 50 -16.62 13.61 5.24
C ALA A 50 -16.54 13.61 3.70
N TRP A 51 -16.38 12.45 3.05
CA TRP A 51 -16.35 12.36 1.59
C TRP A 51 -17.69 12.82 0.98
N GLU A 52 -18.81 12.28 1.47
CA GLU A 52 -20.14 12.69 1.00
C GLU A 52 -20.48 14.12 1.41
N LYS A 53 -20.13 14.53 2.63
CA LYS A 53 -20.30 15.92 3.08
C LYS A 53 -19.55 16.91 2.19
N SER A 54 -18.34 16.57 1.76
CA SER A 54 -17.53 17.47 0.91
C SER A 54 -18.23 17.83 -0.38
N LYS A 55 -19.07 16.96 -0.96
CA LYS A 55 -19.77 17.22 -2.23
C LYS A 55 -20.76 18.39 -2.18
N THR A 56 -21.13 18.83 -0.98
CA THR A 56 -22.01 20.00 -0.78
C THR A 56 -21.28 21.33 -0.97
N ASP A 57 -19.95 21.32 -0.95
CA ASP A 57 -19.07 22.47 -1.16
C ASP A 57 -18.08 22.13 -2.28
N LEU A 58 -18.23 22.79 -3.44
CA LEU A 58 -17.43 22.48 -4.61
C LEU A 58 -15.93 22.71 -4.36
N GLU A 59 -15.55 23.78 -3.66
CA GLU A 59 -14.15 24.09 -3.40
C GLU A 59 -13.52 23.01 -2.52
N MET A 60 -14.20 22.67 -1.42
CA MET A 60 -13.76 21.61 -0.51
C MET A 60 -13.72 20.25 -1.20
N HIS A 61 -14.71 19.92 -2.03
CA HIS A 61 -14.71 18.65 -2.76
C HIS A 61 -13.54 18.55 -3.74
N GLN A 62 -13.24 19.62 -4.48
CA GLN A 62 -12.10 19.61 -5.40
C GLN A 62 -10.76 19.50 -4.66
N PHE A 63 -10.62 20.16 -3.50
CA PHE A 63 -9.44 20.00 -2.67
C PHE A 63 -9.28 18.55 -2.17
N VAL A 64 -10.33 17.92 -1.66
CA VAL A 64 -10.28 16.51 -1.23
C VAL A 64 -9.94 15.59 -2.40
N ARG A 65 -10.55 15.79 -3.58
CA ARG A 65 -10.22 15.02 -4.79
C ARG A 65 -8.76 15.18 -5.20
N TYR A 66 -8.23 16.40 -5.14
CA TYR A 66 -6.82 16.66 -5.41
C TYR A 66 -5.91 15.84 -4.49
N LEU A 67 -6.18 15.83 -3.18
CA LEU A 67 -5.41 15.04 -2.22
C LEU A 67 -5.52 13.53 -2.48
N VAL A 68 -6.71 13.02 -2.83
CA VAL A 68 -6.93 11.62 -3.21
C VAL A 68 -6.10 11.23 -4.43
N TYR A 69 -6.15 12.04 -5.48
CA TYR A 69 -5.40 11.79 -6.72
C TYR A 69 -3.90 11.95 -6.52
N TRP A 70 -3.47 12.83 -5.61
CA TRP A 70 -2.09 12.92 -5.21
C TRP A 70 -1.63 11.60 -4.55
N VAL A 71 -2.37 11.09 -3.57
CA VAL A 71 -2.05 9.79 -2.94
C VAL A 71 -2.00 8.67 -3.99
N ALA A 72 -2.96 8.62 -4.92
CA ALA A 72 -2.94 7.67 -6.03
C ALA A 72 -1.67 7.81 -6.90
N GLY A 73 -1.26 9.04 -7.21
CA GLY A 73 -0.03 9.33 -7.96
C GLY A 73 1.23 8.88 -7.22
N THR A 74 1.30 9.06 -5.90
CA THR A 74 2.44 8.54 -5.11
C THR A 74 2.52 7.02 -5.13
N LYS A 75 1.37 6.33 -5.11
CA LYS A 75 1.30 4.87 -5.24
C LYS A 75 1.74 4.40 -6.61
N LEU A 76 1.44 5.14 -7.69
CA LEU A 76 1.98 4.84 -9.02
C LEU A 76 3.51 4.90 -9.06
N ILE A 77 4.11 5.97 -8.51
CA ILE A 77 5.58 6.08 -8.40
C ILE A 77 6.14 4.87 -7.66
N PHE A 78 5.52 4.52 -6.54
CA PHE A 78 5.94 3.39 -5.72
C PHE A 78 5.85 2.05 -6.48
N ILE A 79 4.75 1.79 -7.20
CA ILE A 79 4.57 0.61 -8.05
C ILE A 79 5.64 0.56 -9.15
N SER A 80 5.91 1.69 -9.82
CA SER A 80 6.93 1.77 -10.87
C SER A 80 8.32 1.45 -10.32
N LEU A 81 8.69 2.01 -9.16
CA LEU A 81 9.97 1.73 -8.52
C LEU A 81 10.10 0.26 -8.11
N LEU A 82 9.05 -0.33 -7.51
CA LEU A 82 9.04 -1.76 -7.17
C LEU A 82 9.16 -2.65 -8.41
N SER A 83 8.54 -2.26 -9.52
CA SER A 83 8.63 -3.01 -10.78
C SER A 83 10.06 -3.03 -11.31
N VAL A 84 10.76 -1.88 -11.27
CA VAL A 84 12.19 -1.81 -11.64
C VAL A 84 13.05 -2.67 -10.71
N ILE A 85 12.81 -2.62 -9.40
CA ILE A 85 13.52 -3.45 -8.40
C ILE A 85 13.29 -4.94 -8.70
N LEU A 86 12.05 -5.33 -9.00
CA LEU A 86 11.70 -6.71 -9.29
C LEU A 86 12.47 -7.25 -10.50
N MET A 87 12.58 -6.44 -11.56
CA MET A 87 13.20 -6.83 -12.84
C MET A 87 14.73 -6.79 -12.83
N THR A 88 15.33 -5.86 -12.09
CA THR A 88 16.76 -5.53 -12.24
C THR A 88 17.60 -5.77 -11.01
N ALA A 89 17.00 -5.82 -9.83
CA ALA A 89 17.76 -5.80 -8.59
C ALA A 89 18.25 -7.19 -8.16
N ALA A 90 19.42 -7.21 -7.53
CA ALA A 90 19.94 -8.38 -6.84
C ALA A 90 19.07 -8.74 -5.63
N GLU A 91 19.22 -9.97 -5.15
CA GLU A 91 18.46 -10.50 -4.02
C GLU A 91 18.63 -9.67 -2.74
N SER A 92 19.85 -9.19 -2.45
CA SER A 92 20.13 -8.32 -1.31
C SER A 92 19.32 -7.02 -1.35
N THR A 93 19.19 -6.39 -2.53
CA THR A 93 18.37 -5.19 -2.70
C THR A 93 16.88 -5.49 -2.53
N LYS A 94 16.39 -6.63 -3.03
CA LYS A 94 15.01 -7.07 -2.81
C LYS A 94 14.72 -7.29 -1.33
N LEU A 95 15.66 -7.88 -0.60
CA LEU A 95 15.56 -8.09 0.85
C LEU A 95 15.47 -6.76 1.61
N LEU A 96 16.39 -5.83 1.33
CA LEU A 96 16.37 -4.49 1.92
C LEU A 96 15.10 -3.72 1.56
N THR A 97 14.57 -3.92 0.34
CA THR A 97 13.29 -3.35 -0.09
C THR A 97 12.14 -3.88 0.78
N THR A 98 12.10 -5.18 1.06
CA THR A 98 11.10 -5.77 1.98
C THR A 98 11.21 -5.19 3.39
N VAL A 99 12.43 -5.00 3.91
CA VAL A 99 12.65 -4.33 5.22
C VAL A 99 12.12 -2.89 5.21
N ALA A 100 12.45 -2.13 4.17
CA ALA A 100 11.98 -0.75 4.02
C ALA A 100 10.45 -0.66 3.90
N MET A 101 9.81 -1.61 3.21
CA MET A 101 8.36 -1.71 3.12
C MET A 101 7.72 -1.99 4.48
N ILE A 102 8.26 -2.93 5.27
CA ILE A 102 7.76 -3.21 6.63
C ILE A 102 7.82 -1.94 7.48
N GLY A 103 8.97 -1.25 7.48
CA GLY A 103 9.15 -0.01 8.23
C GLY A 103 8.19 1.10 7.79
N SER A 104 8.03 1.30 6.48
CA SER A 104 7.16 2.35 5.95
C SER A 104 5.67 2.07 6.20
N ILE A 105 5.22 0.82 6.07
CA ILE A 105 3.84 0.43 6.40
C ILE A 105 3.59 0.59 7.90
N SER A 106 4.58 0.23 8.75
CA SER A 106 4.46 0.37 10.21
C SER A 106 4.24 1.81 10.66
N SER A 107 4.70 2.81 9.88
CA SER A 107 4.46 4.23 10.18
C SER A 107 2.98 4.60 10.24
N PHE A 108 2.09 3.78 9.66
CA PHE A 108 0.63 3.89 9.80
C PHE A 108 0.21 4.00 11.27
N TYR A 109 0.78 3.19 12.17
CA TYR A 109 0.38 3.18 13.59
C TYR A 109 0.82 4.42 14.36
N TRP A 110 1.74 5.21 13.81
CA TRP A 110 2.19 6.43 14.46
C TRP A 110 1.24 7.60 14.20
N ARG A 111 0.91 7.87 12.92
CA ARG A 111 0.13 9.07 12.56
C ARG A 111 -1.29 8.76 12.09
N LEU A 112 -1.47 7.76 11.24
CA LEU A 112 -2.75 7.48 10.59
C LEU A 112 -3.73 6.72 11.49
N TYR A 113 -3.24 5.72 12.22
CA TYR A 113 -4.09 4.91 13.11
C TYR A 113 -4.73 5.72 14.24
N PRO A 114 -4.01 6.61 14.96
CA PRO A 114 -4.65 7.45 15.98
C PRO A 114 -5.75 8.35 15.40
N ILE A 115 -5.53 8.93 14.22
CA ILE A 115 -6.50 9.80 13.56
C ILE A 115 -7.75 9.02 13.16
N ILE A 116 -7.60 7.90 12.43
CA ILE A 116 -8.77 7.13 12.00
C ILE A 116 -9.55 6.54 13.18
N ARG A 117 -8.85 6.18 14.25
CA ARG A 117 -9.47 5.72 15.49
C ARG A 117 -10.33 6.82 16.14
N SER A 118 -9.81 8.04 16.26
CA SER A 118 -10.58 9.19 16.76
C SER A 118 -11.83 9.44 15.91
N LEU A 119 -11.68 9.45 14.59
CA LEU A 119 -12.78 9.66 13.66
C LEU A 119 -13.86 8.58 13.77
N ASP A 120 -13.47 7.32 13.99
CA ASP A 120 -14.39 6.20 14.17
C ASP A 120 -15.12 6.29 15.53
N GLU A 121 -14.40 6.60 16.61
CA GLU A 121 -14.96 6.79 17.95
C GLU A 121 -15.94 7.98 18.01
N GLU A 122 -15.71 9.02 17.21
CA GLU A 122 -16.58 10.20 17.08
C GLU A 122 -17.77 10.00 16.11
N GLY A 123 -17.91 8.83 15.50
CA GLY A 123 -19.02 8.51 14.57
C GLY A 123 -18.90 9.18 13.19
N TYR A 124 -17.69 9.58 12.79
CA TYR A 124 -17.41 10.16 11.47
C TYR A 124 -17.07 9.13 10.40
N ILE A 125 -17.07 7.83 10.74
CA ILE A 125 -16.82 6.71 9.83
C ILE A 125 -18.01 5.74 9.85
N THR A 126 -18.36 5.21 8.68
CA THR A 126 -19.43 4.22 8.50
C THR A 126 -18.94 3.06 7.62
N PRO A 127 -19.11 1.79 8.01
CA PRO A 127 -19.71 1.31 9.27
C PRO A 127 -18.80 1.54 10.49
N PRO A 128 -19.36 1.55 11.72
CA PRO A 128 -18.59 1.74 12.94
C PRO A 128 -17.61 0.58 13.17
N GLY A 129 -16.46 0.88 13.78
CA GLY A 129 -15.42 -0.10 14.07
C GLY A 129 -14.47 -0.37 12.91
N TYR A 130 -14.58 0.39 11.81
CA TYR A 130 -13.71 0.28 10.66
C TYR A 130 -12.23 0.53 10.99
N SER A 131 -11.92 1.41 11.96
CA SER A 131 -10.55 1.65 12.42
C SER A 131 -9.87 0.36 12.91
N LYS A 132 -10.61 -0.53 13.58
CA LYS A 132 -10.10 -1.84 14.03
C LYS A 132 -9.86 -2.76 12.84
N THR A 133 -10.82 -2.84 11.91
CA THR A 133 -10.67 -3.64 10.68
C THR A 133 -9.45 -3.22 9.89
N LEU A 134 -9.28 -1.91 9.67
CA LEU A 134 -8.12 -1.36 8.97
C LEU A 134 -6.82 -1.65 9.73
N GLY A 135 -6.82 -1.46 11.05
CA GLY A 135 -5.67 -1.77 11.91
C GLY A 135 -5.24 -3.23 11.82
N ILE A 136 -6.19 -4.18 11.81
CA ILE A 136 -5.89 -5.61 11.66
C ILE A 136 -5.36 -5.92 10.26
N MET A 137 -5.95 -5.32 9.21
CA MET A 137 -5.51 -5.51 7.84
C MET A 137 -4.06 -5.04 7.61
N ILE A 138 -3.70 -3.86 8.13
CA ILE A 138 -2.32 -3.35 8.05
C ILE A 138 -1.34 -4.24 8.83
N ALA A 139 -1.73 -4.72 10.02
CA ALA A 139 -0.92 -5.66 10.80
C ALA A 139 -0.71 -6.97 10.02
N GLY A 140 -1.75 -7.45 9.33
CA GLY A 140 -1.69 -8.61 8.45
C GLY A 140 -0.69 -8.43 7.31
N PHE A 141 -0.66 -7.27 6.65
CA PHE A 141 0.34 -6.99 5.61
C PHE A 141 1.76 -6.96 6.16
N ILE A 142 1.98 -6.29 7.30
CA ILE A 142 3.29 -6.29 7.97
C ILE A 142 3.72 -7.71 8.32
N GLY A 143 2.82 -8.51 8.90
CA GLY A 143 3.06 -9.90 9.25
C GLY A 143 3.41 -10.76 8.03
N LEU A 144 2.68 -10.59 6.92
CA LEU A 144 2.97 -11.27 5.65
C LEU A 144 4.39 -10.95 5.15
N PHE A 145 4.77 -9.66 5.11
CA PHE A 145 6.12 -9.28 4.68
C PHE A 145 7.20 -9.75 5.65
N ALA A 146 6.92 -9.75 6.96
CA ALA A 146 7.84 -10.28 7.95
C ALA A 146 8.06 -11.80 7.77
N ILE A 147 7.01 -12.56 7.46
CA ILE A 147 7.11 -13.99 7.13
C ILE A 147 7.92 -14.20 5.86
N VAL A 148 7.64 -13.45 4.79
CA VAL A 148 8.40 -13.50 3.52
C VAL A 148 9.88 -13.21 3.77
N LEU A 149 10.19 -12.19 4.57
CA LEU A 149 11.55 -11.82 4.94
C LEU A 149 12.24 -12.92 5.75
N ALA A 150 11.59 -13.42 6.80
CA ALA A 150 12.11 -14.48 7.65
C ALA A 150 12.36 -15.76 6.85
N TRP A 151 11.44 -16.16 5.98
CA TRP A 151 11.61 -17.30 5.09
C TRP A 151 12.81 -17.13 4.18
N SER A 152 12.97 -15.94 3.58
CA SER A 152 14.14 -15.64 2.76
C SER A 152 15.44 -15.82 3.55
N LEU A 153 15.51 -15.28 4.76
CA LEU A 153 16.72 -15.36 5.61
C LEU A 153 17.09 -16.80 6.03
N ILE A 154 16.11 -17.69 6.17
CA ILE A 154 16.34 -19.09 6.59
C ILE A 154 16.71 -19.99 5.39
N THR A 155 16.28 -19.62 4.19
CA THR A 155 16.46 -20.41 2.96
C THR A 155 17.58 -19.92 2.04
N THR A 156 18.26 -18.83 2.42
CA THR A 156 19.48 -18.30 1.77
C THR A 156 20.71 -18.89 2.43
#